data_AF-A0A1M7LBW2-F1
#
_entry.id   AF-A0A1M7LBW2-F1
#
_cell.length_a   1.000
_cell.length_b   1.000
_cell.length_c   1.000
_cell.angle_alpha   90.00
_cell.angle_beta   90.00
_cell.angle_gamma   90.00
#
_symmetry.space_group_name_H-M   'P 1'
#
loop_
_entity.id
_entity.type
_entity.pdbx_description
1 polymer ?
#
loop_
_entity_poly.entity_id
_entity_poly.type
_entity_poly.pdbx_seq_one_letter_code
_entity_poly.pdbx_strand_id
1 'polypeptide(L)' 'MVALLWANKIIALDKTFNDVPAGLKKQVAKELKLAGCEDLITEEQYK' A
#
# COMPACT_ATOMS: atom_id res chain seq x y z
N MET A 1 2.81 3.38 12.43
CA MET A 1 2.35 2.02 12.82
C MET A 1 1.18 1.52 11.97
N VAL A 2 0.07 2.26 11.83
CA VAL A 2 -1.09 1.81 11.01
C VAL A 2 -0.73 1.63 9.52
N ALA A 3 0.11 2.51 8.96
CA ALA A 3 0.56 2.40 7.56
C ALA A 3 1.37 1.12 7.28
N LEU A 4 2.22 0.70 8.21
CA LEU A 4 3.02 -0.52 8.08
C LEU A 4 2.15 -1.78 8.14
N LEU A 5 1.13 -1.79 9.00
CA LEU A 5 0.13 -2.88 9.05
C LEU A 5 -0.67 -2.98 7.74
N TRP A 6 -1.02 -1.83 7.15
CA TRP A 6 -1.68 -1.79 5.84
C TRP A 6 -0.76 -2.25 4.72
N ALA A 7 0.51 -1.82 4.71
CA ALA A 7 1.51 -2.31 3.77
C ALA A 7 1.66 -3.84 3.86
N ASN A 8 1.76 -4.39 5.08
CA ASN A 8 1.82 -5.84 5.29
C ASN A 8 0.55 -6.57 4.82
N LYS A 9 -0.64 -5.99 5.00
CA LYS A 9 -1.89 -6.56 4.47
C LYS A 9 -1.92 -6.61 2.95
N ILE A 10 -1.32 -5.62 2.29
CA ILE A 10 -1.18 -5.59 0.83
C ILE A 10 -0.15 -6.62 0.36
N ILE A 11 1.00 -6.71 1.05
CA ILE A 11 2.04 -7.71 0.78
C ILE A 11 1.50 -9.13 0.98
N ALA A 12 0.66 -9.35 1.99
CA ALA A 12 -0.01 -10.62 2.24
C ALA A 12 -1.17 -10.93 1.27
N LEU A 13 -1.45 -10.05 0.29
CA LEU A 13 -2.57 -10.15 -0.65
C LEU A 13 -3.97 -10.21 0.01
N ASP A 14 -4.07 -9.79 1.28
CA ASP A 14 -5.31 -9.74 2.06
C ASP A 14 -6.16 -8.50 1.71
N LYS A 15 -5.51 -7.43 1.25
CA LYS A 15 -6.11 -6.13 0.89
C LYS A 15 -5.39 -5.52 -0.31
N THR A 16 -6.06 -4.71 -1.10
CA THR A 16 -5.41 -3.95 -2.17
C THR A 16 -5.02 -2.55 -1.70
N PHE A 17 -4.11 -1.88 -2.42
CA PHE A 17 -3.78 -0.48 -2.14
C PHE A 17 -5.01 0.45 -2.25
N ASN A 18 -6.07 0.03 -2.95
CA ASN A 18 -7.30 0.82 -3.08
C ASN A 18 -8.23 0.74 -1.89
N ASP A 19 -8.16 -0.35 -1.12
CA ASP A 19 -8.83 -0.46 0.17
C ASP A 19 -8.23 0.48 1.24
N VAL A 20 -7.02 0.99 0.99
CA VAL A 20 -6.34 1.87 1.95
C VAL A 20 -7.09 3.21 2.01
N PRO A 21 -7.43 3.69 3.22
CA PRO A 21 -8.05 5.01 3.39
C PRO A 21 -7.19 6.12 2.78
N ALA A 22 -7.81 7.10 2.12
CA ALA A 22 -7.10 8.17 1.39
C ALA A 22 -6.07 8.92 2.25
N GLY A 23 -6.36 9.14 3.54
CA GLY A 23 -5.42 9.77 4.49
C GLY A 23 -4.17 8.93 4.81
N LEU A 24 -4.23 7.62 4.56
CA LEU A 24 -3.15 6.67 4.81
C LEU A 24 -2.44 6.20 3.53
N LYS A 25 -3.04 6.35 2.35
CA LYS A 25 -2.45 5.94 1.05
C LYS A 25 -1.03 6.47 0.86
N LYS A 26 -0.78 7.75 1.15
CA LYS A 26 0.56 8.35 1.03
C LYS A 26 1.58 7.71 1.97
N GLN A 27 1.18 7.38 3.20
CA GLN A 27 2.07 6.73 4.15
C GLN A 27 2.29 5.27 3.76
N VAL A 28 1.23 4.53 3.43
CA VAL A 28 1.31 3.13 3.00
C VAL A 28 2.14 2.99 1.73
N ALA A 29 2.01 3.89 0.75
CA ALA A 29 2.86 3.92 -0.43
C ALA A 29 4.32 4.12 -0.06
N LYS A 30 4.63 5.05 0.86
CA LYS A 30 6.00 5.27 1.33
C LYS A 30 6.58 4.03 2.02
N GLU A 31 5.79 3.35 2.86
CA GLU A 31 6.23 2.11 3.53
C GLU A 31 6.44 0.97 2.52
N LEU A 32 5.56 0.83 1.52
CA LEU A 32 5.71 -0.15 0.44
C LEU A 32 6.96 0.12 -0.41
N LYS A 33 7.27 1.39 -0.71
CA LYS A 33 8.53 1.78 -1.36
C LYS A 33 9.76 1.43 -0.51
N LEU A 34 9.72 1.74 0.78
CA LEU A 34 10.82 1.42 1.71
C LEU A 34 11.04 -0.09 1.86
N ALA A 35 9.98 -0.88 1.75
CA ALA A 35 10.03 -2.35 1.79
C ALA A 35 10.43 -2.99 0.44
N GLY A 36 10.68 -2.20 -0.61
CA GLY A 36 10.97 -2.72 -1.96
C GLY A 36 9.76 -3.40 -2.62
N CYS A 37 8.56 -3.11 -2.14
CA CYS A 37 7.28 -3.66 -2.57
C CYS A 37 6.51 -2.65 -3.45
N GLU A 38 7.23 -1.91 -4.30
CA GLU A 38 6.67 -0.85 -5.15
C GLU A 38 5.67 -1.41 -6.17
N ASP A 39 5.90 -2.63 -6.66
CA ASP A 39 5.02 -3.33 -7.60
C ASP A 39 3.62 -3.62 -7.04
N LEU A 40 3.47 -3.66 -5.72
CA LEU A 40 2.18 -3.84 -5.05
C LEU A 40 1.38 -2.54 -4.95
N ILE A 41 2.02 -1.39 -5.22
CA ILE A 41 1.34 -0.11 -5.44
C ILE A 41 0.82 -0.17 -6.87
N THR A 42 -0.34 -0.78 -7.04
CA THR A 42 -0.93 -0.98 -8.36
C THR A 42 -1.25 0.38 -9.01
N GLU A 43 -0.37 0.82 -9.92
CA GLU A 43 -0.60 1.97 -10.81
C GLU A 43 -1.74 1.71 -11.82
N GLU A 44 -2.28 0.48 -11.88
CA GLU A 44 -3.44 0.09 -12.71
C GLU A 44 -4.78 0.77 -12.34
N GLN A 45 -4.83 1.64 -11.32
CA GLN A 45 -6.00 2.49 -11.05
C GLN A 45 -5.80 3.99 -11.36
N TYR A 46 -4.68 4.37 -11.98
CA TYR A 46 -4.46 5.75 -12.44
C TYR A 46 -4.70 5.95 -13.95
N LYS A 47 -5.50 5.07 -14.58
CA LYS A 47 -5.93 5.21 -15.96
C LYS A 47 -7.43 5.01 -16.12
#